data_AF-A0A4U7CIH0-F1
#
_entry.id   AF-A0A4U7CIH0-F1
#
_cell.length_a   1.000
_cell.length_b   1.000
_cell.length_c   1.000
_cell.angle_alpha   90.00
_cell.angle_beta   90.00
_cell.angle_gamma   90.00
#
_symmetry.space_group_name_H-M   'P 1'
#
loop_
_entity.id
_entity.type
_entity.pdbx_description
1 polymer ?
#
loop_
_entity_poly.entity_id
_entity_poly.type
_entity_poly.pdbx_seq_one_letter_code
_entity_poly.pdbx_strand_id
1 'polypeptide(L)'
;MGRVAANDIAGRDDRLDPVLDTSIAKVFDLDVGTVGDTAAALDEAGQAYEAVYTSQPNHAEYYPGASEIDFKLLFDPDDGTLFGAQAIGESGVDKRIDVLATAIAHRDTVFDIRDYDLAYAPPYSAAKDPVNMLGMIGANVVEDIADIVHLDEFLERKGEATVVDTRPPEMREAQGRIDGDENVPLGELREWAADANPDGEVLTYCKIGKSSYMATRVLAEYGITARSLTGGYYRYEYAATDDGERVESVPAE
;
A
#
# COMPACT_ATOMS: atom_id res chain seq x y z
N MET A 1 31.71 -4.56 -1.32
CA MET A 1 32.79 -4.15 -2.25
C MET A 1 34.19 -4.50 -1.74
N GLY A 2 34.68 -3.93 -0.62
CA GLY A 2 36.07 -4.17 -0.16
C GLY A 2 36.44 -5.64 0.09
N ARG A 3 35.52 -6.44 0.64
CA ARG A 3 35.72 -7.89 0.85
C ARG A 3 35.89 -8.66 -0.47
N VAL A 4 35.02 -8.40 -1.45
CA VAL A 4 35.05 -9.04 -2.77
C VAL A 4 36.36 -8.67 -3.48
N ALA A 5 36.74 -7.38 -3.47
CA ALA A 5 38.01 -6.94 -4.03
C ALA A 5 39.23 -7.62 -3.38
N ALA A 6 39.21 -7.82 -2.06
CA ALA A 6 40.28 -8.54 -1.36
C ALA A 6 40.33 -10.03 -1.77
N ASN A 7 39.17 -10.67 -1.99
CA ASN A 7 39.10 -12.05 -2.47
C ASN A 7 39.59 -12.18 -3.91
N ASP A 8 39.22 -11.26 -4.79
CA ASP A 8 39.68 -11.20 -6.18
C ASP A 8 41.22 -11.04 -6.25
N ILE A 9 41.78 -10.11 -5.47
CA ILE A 9 43.25 -9.94 -5.32
C ILE A 9 43.91 -11.23 -4.82
N ALA A 10 43.25 -11.98 -3.94
CA ALA A 10 43.75 -13.24 -3.40
C ALA A 10 43.49 -14.46 -4.33
N GLY A 11 42.97 -14.26 -5.54
CA GLY A 11 42.66 -15.33 -6.50
C GLY A 11 41.50 -16.23 -6.08
N ARG A 12 40.59 -15.74 -5.25
CA ARG A 12 39.36 -16.44 -4.86
C ARG A 12 38.21 -16.01 -5.77
N ASP A 13 37.40 -16.98 -6.18
CA ASP A 13 36.16 -16.71 -6.92
C ASP A 13 35.12 -16.13 -5.95
N ASP A 14 34.91 -14.82 -6.05
CA ASP A 14 33.91 -14.07 -5.29
C ASP A 14 33.29 -13.03 -6.24
N ARG A 15 32.00 -12.74 -6.07
CA ARG A 15 31.28 -11.80 -6.93
C ARG A 15 30.48 -10.84 -6.09
N LEU A 16 30.36 -9.62 -6.60
CA LEU A 16 29.47 -8.64 -6.01
C LEU A 16 28.09 -8.83 -6.64
N ASP A 17 27.11 -9.19 -5.82
CA ASP A 17 25.71 -9.16 -6.22
C ASP A 17 25.25 -7.71 -6.47
N PRO A 18 24.16 -7.49 -7.23
CA PRO A 18 23.59 -6.17 -7.43
C PRO A 18 23.38 -5.43 -6.11
N VAL A 19 23.72 -4.15 -6.10
CA VAL A 19 23.47 -3.27 -4.95
C VAL A 19 22.01 -2.82 -5.05
N LEU A 20 21.22 -3.11 -4.02
CA LEU A 20 19.79 -2.76 -3.97
C LEU A 20 19.52 -1.34 -3.44
N ASP A 21 20.57 -0.56 -3.18
CA ASP A 21 20.49 0.78 -2.61
C ASP A 21 19.58 0.91 -1.36
N THR A 22 19.56 -0.15 -0.54
CA THR A 22 18.86 -0.16 0.75
C THR A 22 19.39 0.98 1.63
N SER A 23 18.49 1.86 2.07
CA SER A 23 18.84 2.99 2.93
C SER A 23 17.70 3.34 3.88
N ILE A 24 18.07 3.93 5.02
CA ILE A 24 17.14 4.39 6.04
C ILE A 24 17.68 5.67 6.68
N ALA A 25 16.79 6.60 6.98
CA ALA A 25 17.10 7.86 7.62
C ALA A 25 16.12 8.15 8.76
N LYS A 26 16.65 8.68 9.86
CA LYS A 26 15.83 9.19 10.97
C LYS A 26 15.46 10.65 10.72
N VAL A 27 14.17 10.96 10.77
CA VAL A 27 13.60 12.30 10.58
C VAL A 27 12.70 12.64 11.77
N PHE A 28 13.25 13.37 12.75
CA PHE A 28 12.61 13.58 14.05
C PHE A 28 12.21 12.25 14.69
N ASP A 29 10.93 12.01 14.94
CA ASP A 29 10.40 10.77 15.53
C ASP A 29 10.14 9.67 14.48
N LEU A 30 10.22 9.99 13.19
CA LEU A 30 10.00 9.05 12.11
C LEU A 30 11.31 8.40 11.64
N ASP A 31 11.18 7.17 11.19
CA ASP A 31 12.15 6.49 10.33
C ASP A 31 11.58 6.43 8.91
N VAL A 32 12.42 6.73 7.93
CA VAL A 32 12.09 6.72 6.50
C VAL A 32 13.05 5.78 5.81
N GLY A 33 12.56 4.67 5.27
CA GLY A 33 13.36 3.63 4.64
C GLY A 33 12.96 3.35 3.20
N THR A 34 13.94 2.95 2.39
CA THR A 34 13.75 2.56 0.99
C THR A 34 14.68 1.41 0.61
N VAL A 35 14.25 0.58 -0.33
CA VAL A 35 15.05 -0.48 -0.94
C VAL A 35 14.61 -0.72 -2.38
N GLY A 36 15.56 -1.05 -3.26
CA GLY A 36 15.31 -1.34 -4.66
C GLY A 36 14.97 -0.08 -5.45
N ASP A 37 14.29 -0.28 -6.57
CA ASP A 37 13.95 0.81 -7.47
C ASP A 37 12.85 1.71 -6.90
N THR A 38 12.88 2.98 -7.33
CA THR A 38 11.78 3.92 -7.09
C THR A 38 10.90 4.00 -8.33
N ALA A 39 9.65 4.46 -8.18
CA ALA A 39 8.76 4.71 -9.32
C ALA A 39 9.43 5.59 -10.39
N ALA A 40 10.09 6.68 -9.98
CA ALA A 40 10.81 7.56 -10.89
C ALA A 40 11.95 6.86 -11.64
N ALA A 41 12.67 5.94 -10.99
CA ALA A 41 13.72 5.15 -11.63
C ALA A 41 13.15 4.15 -12.64
N LEU A 42 12.03 3.50 -12.32
CA LEU A 42 11.32 2.58 -13.22
C LEU A 42 10.73 3.33 -14.42
N ASP A 43 10.14 4.50 -14.20
CA ASP A 43 9.63 5.40 -15.24
C ASP A 43 10.76 5.83 -16.19
N GLU A 44 11.92 6.25 -15.65
CA GLU A 44 13.10 6.64 -16.44
C GLU A 44 13.66 5.46 -17.25
N ALA A 45 13.62 4.26 -16.68
CA ALA A 45 14.04 3.03 -17.35
C ALA A 45 13.03 2.49 -18.38
N GLY A 46 11.79 3.00 -18.38
CA GLY A 46 10.70 2.45 -19.18
C GLY A 46 10.28 1.04 -18.75
N GLN A 47 10.52 0.68 -17.48
CA GLN A 47 10.12 -0.59 -16.89
C GLN A 47 8.68 -0.47 -16.39
N ALA A 48 7.79 -1.33 -16.88
CA ALA A 48 6.42 -1.39 -16.38
C ALA A 48 6.41 -1.89 -14.93
N TYR A 49 5.55 -1.30 -14.09
CA TYR A 49 5.36 -1.69 -12.70
C TYR A 49 3.96 -1.34 -12.22
N GLU A 50 3.56 -1.96 -11.11
CA GLU A 50 2.39 -1.64 -10.32
C GLU A 50 2.83 -1.19 -8.92
N ALA A 51 2.04 -0.33 -8.29
CA ALA A 51 2.32 0.28 -7.00
C ALA A 51 1.15 0.14 -6.02
N VAL A 52 1.35 -0.66 -4.97
CA VAL A 52 0.36 -0.80 -3.89
C VAL A 52 0.77 -0.03 -2.65
N TYR A 53 -0.24 0.48 -1.94
CA TYR A 53 -0.07 1.38 -0.81
C TYR A 53 -0.97 0.94 0.33
N THR A 54 -0.42 0.94 1.54
CA THR A 54 -1.20 0.60 2.74
C THR A 54 -0.50 1.12 3.99
N SER A 55 -1.29 1.34 5.04
CA SER A 55 -0.77 1.61 6.39
C SER A 55 -1.07 0.40 7.26
N GLN A 56 -0.08 -0.11 7.98
CA GLN A 56 -0.22 -1.28 8.85
C GLN A 56 0.42 -1.01 10.21
N PRO A 57 -0.13 -1.55 11.31
CA PRO A 57 0.47 -1.37 12.61
C PRO A 57 1.81 -2.11 12.71
N ASN A 58 2.77 -1.52 13.40
CA ASN A 58 4.10 -2.08 13.63
C ASN A 58 4.06 -3.41 14.41
N HIS A 59 3.04 -3.62 15.25
CA HIS A 59 2.74 -4.87 15.95
C HIS A 59 1.24 -4.99 16.28
N ALA A 60 0.82 -5.98 17.07
CA ALA A 60 -0.58 -6.17 17.42
C ALA A 60 -1.20 -4.92 18.09
N GLU A 61 -2.30 -4.40 17.55
CA GLU A 61 -2.92 -3.12 17.98
C GLU A 61 -3.41 -3.12 19.42
N TYR A 62 -3.81 -4.28 19.94
CA TYR A 62 -4.24 -4.40 21.35
C TYR A 62 -3.08 -4.33 22.34
N TYR A 63 -1.83 -4.42 21.86
CA TYR A 63 -0.65 -4.30 22.71
C TYR A 63 -0.21 -2.83 22.79
N PRO A 64 0.18 -2.31 23.97
CA PRO A 64 0.55 -0.90 24.11
C PRO A 64 1.72 -0.47 23.20
N GLY A 65 1.65 0.74 22.66
CA GLY A 65 2.72 1.32 21.84
C GLY A 65 2.66 0.97 20.36
N ALA A 66 1.54 0.40 19.89
CA ALA A 66 1.33 0.18 18.47
C ALA A 66 1.27 1.52 17.73
N SER A 67 2.01 1.63 16.63
CA SER A 67 2.01 2.79 15.73
C SER A 67 1.91 2.33 14.28
N GLU A 68 1.40 3.19 13.40
CA GLU A 68 1.25 2.88 11.98
C GLU A 68 2.59 3.02 11.24
N ILE A 69 2.77 2.17 10.23
CA ILE A 69 3.81 2.29 9.23
C ILE A 69 3.12 2.37 7.87
N ASP A 70 3.40 3.43 7.13
CA ASP A 70 2.95 3.62 5.76
C ASP A 70 3.92 2.96 4.79
N PHE A 71 3.38 2.24 3.81
CA PHE A 71 4.16 1.49 2.84
C PHE A 71 3.78 1.87 1.41
N LYS A 72 4.78 1.83 0.55
CA LYS A 72 4.67 1.73 -0.90
C LYS A 72 5.47 0.51 -1.36
N LEU A 73 4.85 -0.39 -2.11
CA LEU A 73 5.52 -1.54 -2.74
C LEU A 73 5.39 -1.43 -4.26
N LEU A 74 6.49 -1.67 -4.96
CA LEU A 74 6.61 -1.65 -6.42
C LEU A 74 6.95 -3.05 -6.91
N PHE A 75 6.20 -3.55 -7.88
CA PHE A 75 6.37 -4.90 -8.40
C PHE A 75 5.95 -5.01 -9.87
N ASP A 76 6.33 -6.10 -10.52
CA ASP A 76 5.93 -6.45 -11.87
C ASP A 76 4.45 -6.85 -11.90
N PRO A 77 3.56 -6.17 -12.64
CA PRO A 77 2.14 -6.53 -12.69
C PRO A 77 1.88 -7.90 -13.31
N ASP A 78 2.78 -8.42 -14.15
CA ASP A 78 2.57 -9.67 -14.88
C ASP A 78 2.85 -10.90 -14.01
N ASP A 79 3.92 -10.86 -13.19
CA ASP A 79 4.36 -12.02 -12.40
C ASP A 79 4.57 -11.76 -10.90
N GLY A 80 4.46 -10.51 -10.47
CA GLY A 80 4.58 -10.13 -9.07
C GLY A 80 6.02 -9.96 -8.58
N THR A 81 7.03 -9.99 -9.44
CA THR A 81 8.44 -9.77 -9.06
C THR A 81 8.61 -8.44 -8.34
N LEU A 82 9.27 -8.43 -7.18
CA LEU A 82 9.46 -7.20 -6.40
C LEU A 82 10.57 -6.33 -7.01
N PHE A 83 10.28 -5.05 -7.24
CA PHE A 83 11.25 -4.07 -7.73
C PHE A 83 11.78 -3.16 -6.63
N GLY A 84 10.91 -2.74 -5.71
CA GLY A 84 11.32 -1.84 -4.64
C GLY A 84 10.22 -1.57 -3.62
N ALA A 85 10.61 -1.00 -2.49
CA ALA A 85 9.69 -0.64 -1.42
C ALA A 85 10.15 0.61 -0.69
N GLN A 86 9.18 1.39 -0.20
CA GLN A 86 9.39 2.46 0.77
C GLN A 86 8.51 2.25 1.99
N ALA A 87 9.01 2.64 3.16
CA ALA A 87 8.27 2.60 4.42
C ALA A 87 8.56 3.82 5.29
N ILE A 88 7.53 4.37 5.92
CA ILE A 88 7.63 5.52 6.83
C ILE A 88 6.83 5.22 8.10
N GLY A 89 7.39 5.47 9.27
CA GLY A 89 6.69 5.28 10.54
C GLY A 89 7.58 5.54 11.74
N GLU A 90 7.00 5.52 12.95
CA GLU A 90 7.73 5.80 14.19
C GLU A 90 8.57 4.62 14.69
N SER A 91 8.22 3.39 14.30
CA SER A 91 8.87 2.19 14.82
C SER A 91 8.70 0.98 13.90
N GLY A 92 9.76 0.19 13.76
CA GLY A 92 9.74 -1.08 13.05
C GLY A 92 9.83 -0.97 11.53
N VAL A 93 10.20 0.20 11.01
CA VAL A 93 10.47 0.47 9.58
C VAL A 93 11.69 -0.32 9.12
N ASP A 94 12.79 -0.22 9.88
CA ASP A 94 14.04 -0.95 9.69
C ASP A 94 13.80 -2.45 9.44
N LYS A 95 13.03 -3.10 10.33
CA LYS A 95 12.69 -4.52 10.22
C LYS A 95 12.01 -4.87 8.90
N ARG A 96 11.08 -4.02 8.42
CA ARG A 96 10.34 -4.32 7.19
C ARG A 96 11.19 -4.06 5.96
N ILE A 97 12.01 -3.01 5.98
CA ILE A 97 12.96 -2.72 4.90
C ILE A 97 13.99 -3.85 4.79
N ASP A 98 14.52 -4.38 5.90
CA ASP A 98 15.46 -5.50 5.86
C ASP A 98 14.84 -6.80 5.30
N VAL A 99 13.60 -7.10 5.68
CA VAL A 99 12.87 -8.26 5.14
C VAL A 99 12.62 -8.09 3.64
N LEU A 100 12.15 -6.92 3.20
CA LEU A 100 11.90 -6.63 1.78
C LEU A 100 13.19 -6.59 0.96
N ALA A 101 14.29 -6.07 1.53
CA ALA A 101 15.62 -6.12 0.93
C ALA A 101 16.07 -7.56 0.69
N THR A 102 15.84 -8.44 1.67
CA THR A 102 16.13 -9.86 1.55
C THR A 102 15.28 -10.51 0.46
N ALA A 103 13.98 -10.21 0.41
CA ALA A 103 13.07 -10.72 -0.61
C ALA A 103 13.51 -10.31 -2.03
N ILE A 104 13.80 -9.02 -2.24
CA ILE A 104 14.26 -8.49 -3.53
C ILE A 104 15.61 -9.12 -3.93
N ALA A 105 16.54 -9.27 -2.99
CA ALA A 105 17.84 -9.93 -3.25
C ALA A 105 17.68 -11.37 -3.72
N HIS A 106 16.62 -12.05 -3.27
CA HIS A 106 16.28 -13.42 -3.63
C HIS A 106 15.36 -13.53 -4.86
N ARG A 107 14.92 -12.39 -5.43
CA ARG A 107 13.94 -12.31 -6.53
C ARG A 107 12.61 -12.95 -6.18
N ASP A 108 12.24 -12.83 -4.92
CA ASP A 108 10.92 -13.24 -4.46
C ASP A 108 9.85 -12.33 -5.05
N THR A 109 8.63 -12.84 -5.13
CA THR A 109 7.45 -12.16 -5.67
C THR A 109 6.50 -11.72 -4.55
N VAL A 110 5.45 -10.98 -4.90
CA VAL A 110 4.32 -10.69 -3.99
C VAL A 110 3.69 -11.97 -3.41
N PHE A 111 3.72 -13.08 -4.16
CA PHE A 111 3.21 -14.37 -3.72
C PHE A 111 4.09 -15.02 -2.65
N ASP A 112 5.41 -14.84 -2.74
CA ASP A 112 6.36 -15.40 -1.77
C ASP A 112 6.28 -14.64 -0.44
N ILE A 113 6.32 -13.30 -0.47
CA ILE A 113 6.29 -12.48 0.76
C ILE A 113 4.93 -12.57 1.48
N ARG A 114 3.85 -12.91 0.76
CA ARG A 114 2.55 -13.25 1.33
C ARG A 114 2.66 -14.43 2.30
N ASP A 115 3.50 -15.40 1.98
CA ASP A 115 3.58 -16.71 2.64
C ASP A 115 4.78 -16.82 3.60
N TYR A 116 5.57 -15.76 3.77
CA TYR A 116 6.67 -15.71 4.76
C TYR A 116 6.21 -15.99 6.19
N ASP A 117 6.87 -16.94 6.86
CA ASP A 117 6.69 -17.25 8.28
C ASP A 117 7.58 -16.35 9.15
N LEU A 118 7.06 -15.18 9.49
CA LEU A 118 7.79 -14.17 10.27
C LEU A 118 7.50 -14.28 11.76
N ALA A 119 8.51 -13.98 12.58
CA ALA A 119 8.41 -14.09 14.03
C ALA A 119 7.28 -13.21 14.60
N TYR A 120 6.37 -13.84 15.34
CA TYR A 120 5.23 -13.18 15.96
C TYR A 120 5.17 -13.40 17.47
N ALA A 121 5.09 -12.28 18.18
CA ALA A 121 4.39 -12.15 19.45
C ALA A 121 3.81 -10.72 19.50
N PRO A 122 2.80 -10.46 20.36
CA PRO A 122 2.09 -9.17 20.38
C PRO A 122 2.97 -7.90 20.43
N PRO A 123 4.12 -7.88 21.15
CA PRO A 123 5.00 -6.71 21.19
C PRO A 123 5.85 -6.47 19.93
N TYR A 124 5.91 -7.43 18.99
CA TYR A 124 6.90 -7.42 17.91
C TYR A 124 6.30 -7.43 16.51
N SER A 125 5.13 -8.05 16.33
CA SER A 125 4.42 -8.09 15.04
C SER A 125 2.92 -8.37 15.27
N ALA A 126 2.18 -8.61 14.20
CA ALA A 126 0.82 -9.10 14.19
C ALA A 126 0.78 -10.52 13.61
N ALA A 127 -0.37 -11.19 13.69
CA ALA A 127 -0.56 -12.54 13.13
C ALA A 127 -0.31 -12.58 11.60
N LYS A 128 -0.44 -11.44 10.93
CA LYS A 128 0.01 -11.17 9.58
C LYS A 128 0.91 -9.95 9.67
N ASP A 129 2.20 -10.11 9.42
CA ASP A 129 3.11 -8.96 9.43
C ASP A 129 2.72 -7.99 8.29
N PRO A 130 3.00 -6.69 8.41
CA PRO A 130 2.90 -5.76 7.30
C PRO A 130 3.47 -6.27 5.96
N VAL A 131 4.58 -7.03 5.98
CA VAL A 131 5.13 -7.65 4.76
C VAL A 131 4.17 -8.67 4.15
N ASN A 132 3.55 -9.52 4.97
CA ASN A 132 2.54 -10.46 4.47
C ASN A 132 1.32 -9.72 3.91
N MET A 133 0.92 -8.62 4.55
CA MET A 133 -0.19 -7.79 4.09
C MET A 133 0.11 -7.15 2.73
N LEU A 134 1.33 -6.65 2.52
CA LEU A 134 1.78 -6.17 1.21
C LEU A 134 1.73 -7.26 0.15
N GLY A 135 2.22 -8.46 0.47
CA GLY A 135 2.14 -9.63 -0.43
C GLY A 135 0.71 -10.01 -0.79
N MET A 136 -0.21 -10.03 0.19
CA MET A 136 -1.64 -10.30 -0.06
C MET A 136 -2.27 -9.25 -0.97
N ILE A 137 -1.96 -7.96 -0.76
CA ILE A 137 -2.52 -6.88 -1.57
C ILE A 137 -1.96 -6.96 -3.00
N GLY A 138 -0.64 -7.10 -3.16
CA GLY A 138 0.00 -7.25 -4.46
C GLY A 138 -0.51 -8.47 -5.23
N ALA A 139 -0.59 -9.64 -4.57
CA ALA A 139 -1.12 -10.85 -5.19
C ALA A 139 -2.57 -10.68 -5.68
N ASN A 140 -3.43 -10.00 -4.92
CA ASN A 140 -4.80 -9.74 -5.38
C ASN A 140 -4.84 -8.83 -6.62
N VAL A 141 -3.88 -7.92 -6.79
CA VAL A 141 -3.79 -7.08 -7.99
C VAL A 141 -3.31 -7.90 -9.18
N VAL A 142 -2.22 -8.69 -9.03
CA VAL A 142 -1.70 -9.56 -10.10
C VAL A 142 -2.73 -10.60 -10.55
N GLU A 143 -3.56 -11.11 -9.63
CA GLU A 143 -4.59 -12.12 -9.92
C GLU A 143 -5.91 -11.51 -10.45
N ASP A 144 -5.96 -10.22 -10.77
CA ASP A 144 -7.17 -9.48 -11.18
C ASP A 144 -8.35 -9.64 -10.19
N ILE A 145 -8.04 -9.85 -8.90
CA ILE A 145 -9.04 -9.93 -7.84
C ILE A 145 -9.38 -8.53 -7.33
N ALA A 146 -8.38 -7.66 -7.22
CA ALA A 146 -8.50 -6.30 -6.71
C ALA A 146 -8.32 -5.27 -7.84
N ASP A 147 -9.44 -4.73 -8.35
CA ASP A 147 -9.40 -3.57 -9.22
C ASP A 147 -9.10 -2.30 -8.40
N ILE A 148 -7.92 -1.71 -8.63
CA ILE A 148 -7.46 -0.51 -7.92
C ILE A 148 -7.43 0.71 -8.84
N VAL A 149 -7.52 1.89 -8.23
CA VAL A 149 -7.30 3.18 -8.87
C VAL A 149 -6.22 3.94 -8.09
N HIS A 150 -5.27 4.53 -8.80
CA HIS A 150 -4.25 5.39 -8.19
C HIS A 150 -4.79 6.78 -7.91
N LEU A 151 -4.13 7.49 -7.00
CA LEU A 151 -4.58 8.80 -6.53
C LEU A 151 -4.76 9.80 -7.68
N ASP A 152 -3.80 9.90 -8.61
CA ASP A 152 -3.87 10.87 -9.71
C ASP A 152 -5.10 10.62 -10.59
N GLU A 153 -5.31 9.37 -11.02
CA GLU A 153 -6.50 9.00 -11.80
C GLU A 153 -7.80 9.18 -10.99
N PHE A 154 -7.78 8.86 -9.69
CA PHE A 154 -8.93 9.07 -8.81
C PHE A 154 -9.32 10.55 -8.77
N LEU A 155 -8.35 11.46 -8.62
CA LEU A 155 -8.60 12.89 -8.56
C LEU A 155 -9.17 13.43 -9.87
N GLU A 156 -8.70 12.94 -11.00
CA GLU A 156 -9.22 13.31 -12.33
C GLU A 156 -10.68 12.85 -12.53
N ARG A 157 -11.03 11.68 -11.97
CA ARG A 157 -12.32 11.03 -12.25
C ARG A 157 -13.39 11.24 -11.17
N LYS A 158 -13.02 11.63 -9.94
CA LYS A 158 -13.96 11.75 -8.81
C LYS A 158 -15.13 12.70 -9.06
N GLY A 159 -14.99 13.69 -9.94
CA GLY A 159 -16.06 14.63 -10.30
C GLY A 159 -17.10 14.07 -11.27
N GLU A 160 -16.80 12.95 -11.92
CA GLU A 160 -17.66 12.30 -12.93
C GLU A 160 -18.12 10.90 -12.50
N ALA A 161 -17.71 10.46 -11.31
CA ALA A 161 -17.96 9.11 -10.79
C ALA A 161 -18.68 9.17 -9.44
N THR A 162 -19.41 8.12 -9.12
CA THR A 162 -19.94 7.95 -7.75
C THR A 162 -18.80 7.56 -6.82
N VAL A 163 -18.49 8.39 -5.83
CA VAL A 163 -17.46 8.12 -4.83
C VAL A 163 -18.10 7.55 -3.57
N VAL A 164 -17.65 6.38 -3.10
CA VAL A 164 -18.22 5.68 -1.95
C VAL A 164 -17.19 5.50 -0.84
N ASP A 165 -17.46 6.10 0.32
CA ASP A 165 -16.72 5.88 1.57
C ASP A 165 -17.31 4.70 2.35
N THR A 166 -16.52 3.63 2.47
CA THR A 166 -16.94 2.38 3.11
C THR A 166 -16.66 2.33 4.62
N ARG A 167 -16.13 3.41 5.20
CA ARG A 167 -15.87 3.50 6.64
C ARG A 167 -17.18 3.61 7.44
N PRO A 168 -17.21 3.12 8.68
CA PRO A 168 -18.26 3.47 9.63
C PRO A 168 -18.36 5.00 9.83
N PRO A 169 -19.57 5.55 10.05
CA PRO A 169 -19.77 6.99 10.18
C PRO A 169 -18.90 7.63 11.27
N GLU A 170 -18.71 6.95 12.41
CA GLU A 170 -17.90 7.44 13.53
C GLU A 170 -16.42 7.60 13.16
N MET A 171 -15.90 6.72 12.31
CA MET A 171 -14.52 6.80 11.83
C MET A 171 -14.35 7.92 10.82
N ARG A 172 -15.34 8.08 9.94
CA ARG A 172 -15.40 9.15 8.95
C ARG A 172 -15.45 10.53 9.62
N GLU A 173 -16.27 10.70 10.64
CA GLU A 173 -16.36 11.95 11.41
C GLU A 173 -15.02 12.31 12.07
N ALA A 174 -14.33 11.33 12.66
CA ALA A 174 -13.07 11.55 13.35
C ALA A 174 -11.86 11.84 12.43
N GLN A 175 -11.92 11.42 11.17
CA GLN A 175 -10.79 11.51 10.22
C GLN A 175 -11.03 12.55 9.11
N GLY A 176 -12.27 12.97 8.90
CA GLY A 176 -12.65 13.73 7.71
C GLY A 176 -12.97 12.84 6.51
N ARG A 177 -13.28 13.48 5.40
CA ARG A 177 -13.80 12.84 4.18
C ARG A 177 -13.36 13.52 2.90
N ILE A 178 -13.54 12.80 1.78
CA ILE A 178 -13.43 13.36 0.43
C ILE A 178 -14.72 14.14 0.13
N ASP A 179 -14.61 15.36 -0.40
CA ASP A 179 -15.82 16.13 -0.74
C ASP A 179 -16.62 15.48 -1.89
N GLY A 180 -17.94 15.55 -1.79
CA GLY A 180 -18.88 15.01 -2.79
C GLY A 180 -19.13 13.49 -2.73
N ASP A 181 -18.66 12.80 -1.69
CA ASP A 181 -18.81 11.36 -1.56
C ASP A 181 -20.10 10.90 -0.84
N GLU A 182 -20.45 9.63 -1.04
CA GLU A 182 -21.50 8.93 -0.32
C GLU A 182 -20.89 8.02 0.76
N ASN A 183 -21.34 8.15 2.01
CA ASN A 183 -20.92 7.20 3.06
C ASN A 183 -21.83 5.97 3.05
N VAL A 184 -21.27 4.84 2.64
CA VAL A 184 -21.96 3.54 2.59
C VAL A 184 -21.06 2.51 3.29
N PRO A 185 -21.20 2.35 4.62
CA PRO A 185 -20.41 1.39 5.38
C PRO A 185 -20.46 0.00 4.76
N LEU A 186 -19.34 -0.75 4.81
CA LEU A 186 -19.25 -2.07 4.15
C LEU A 186 -20.39 -3.04 4.52
N GLY A 187 -20.92 -2.95 5.74
CA GLY A 187 -22.04 -3.78 6.20
C GLY A 187 -23.38 -3.47 5.51
N GLU A 188 -23.56 -2.24 5.04
CA GLU A 188 -24.79 -1.73 4.40
C GLU A 188 -24.69 -1.76 2.87
N LEU A 189 -23.49 -1.97 2.33
CA LEU A 189 -23.19 -1.89 0.91
C LEU A 189 -24.05 -2.83 0.05
N ARG A 190 -24.45 -4.00 0.55
CA ARG A 190 -25.32 -4.93 -0.20
C ARG A 190 -26.73 -4.40 -0.39
N GLU A 191 -27.24 -3.69 0.61
CA GLU A 191 -28.57 -3.07 0.53
C GLU A 191 -28.52 -1.86 -0.41
N TRP A 192 -27.48 -1.03 -0.27
CA TRP A 192 -27.23 0.08 -1.20
C TRP A 192 -27.09 -0.40 -2.64
N ALA A 193 -26.27 -1.44 -2.90
CA ALA A 193 -26.02 -1.97 -4.24
C ALA A 193 -27.25 -2.59 -4.92
N ALA A 194 -28.25 -3.03 -4.14
CA ALA A 194 -29.47 -3.60 -4.69
C ALA A 194 -30.34 -2.56 -5.42
N ASP A 195 -30.30 -1.30 -4.94
CA ASP A 195 -31.11 -0.20 -5.47
C ASP A 195 -30.26 0.86 -6.21
N ALA A 196 -28.93 0.79 -6.09
CA ALA A 196 -28.01 1.72 -6.74
C ALA A 196 -28.05 1.59 -8.27
N ASN A 197 -28.09 2.74 -8.94
CA ASN A 197 -27.92 2.84 -10.40
C ASN A 197 -26.88 3.93 -10.70
N PRO A 198 -25.59 3.69 -10.42
CA PRO A 198 -24.55 4.68 -10.63
C PRO A 198 -24.40 4.97 -12.13
N ASP A 199 -24.23 6.25 -12.47
CA ASP A 199 -23.87 6.67 -13.82
C ASP A 199 -22.37 6.41 -14.04
N GLY A 200 -22.04 5.19 -14.44
CA GLY A 200 -20.67 4.79 -14.75
C GLY A 200 -20.00 3.98 -13.64
N GLU A 201 -18.69 4.18 -13.48
CA GLU A 201 -17.88 3.46 -12.52
C GLU A 201 -18.01 4.06 -11.11
N VAL A 202 -18.00 3.19 -10.10
CA VAL A 202 -17.93 3.58 -8.68
C VAL A 202 -16.49 3.59 -8.20
N LEU A 203 -16.06 4.67 -7.55
CA LEU A 203 -14.76 4.75 -6.90
C LEU A 203 -14.93 4.56 -5.40
N THR A 204 -14.42 3.46 -4.86
CA THR A 204 -14.55 3.16 -3.43
C THR A 204 -13.28 3.55 -2.67
N TYR A 205 -13.45 4.05 -1.46
CA TYR A 205 -12.33 4.24 -0.55
C TYR A 205 -12.70 3.89 0.89
N CYS A 206 -11.66 3.68 1.70
CA CYS A 206 -11.77 3.56 3.14
C CYS A 206 -10.52 4.14 3.78
N LYS A 207 -10.21 3.81 5.04
CA LYS A 207 -8.99 4.29 5.70
C LYS A 207 -7.72 4.01 4.89
N ILE A 208 -7.50 2.74 4.51
CA ILE A 208 -6.22 2.23 3.97
C ILE A 208 -6.37 1.32 2.73
N GLY A 209 -7.56 1.27 2.11
CA GLY A 209 -7.83 0.41 0.95
C GLY A 209 -8.41 -0.98 1.25
N LYS A 210 -8.45 -1.42 2.53
CA LYS A 210 -8.87 -2.79 2.91
C LYS A 210 -10.36 -3.07 2.67
N SER A 211 -11.26 -2.33 3.34
CA SER A 211 -12.71 -2.54 3.20
C SER A 211 -13.25 -2.05 1.86
N SER A 212 -12.60 -1.07 1.23
CA SER A 212 -12.97 -0.58 -0.09
C SER A 212 -12.67 -1.59 -1.19
N TYR A 213 -11.59 -2.36 -1.08
CA TYR A 213 -11.37 -3.53 -1.93
C TYR A 213 -12.47 -4.58 -1.74
N MET A 214 -12.87 -4.88 -0.50
CA MET A 214 -14.00 -5.80 -0.26
C MET A 214 -15.29 -5.26 -0.87
N ALA A 215 -15.46 -3.94 -0.90
CA ALA A 215 -16.59 -3.29 -1.52
C ALA A 215 -16.62 -3.49 -3.04
N THR A 216 -15.48 -3.41 -3.75
CA THR A 216 -15.46 -3.68 -5.20
C THR A 216 -15.93 -5.10 -5.50
N ARG A 217 -15.52 -6.08 -4.69
CA ARG A 217 -15.99 -7.46 -4.81
C ARG A 217 -17.50 -7.60 -4.58
N VAL A 218 -18.04 -6.90 -3.59
CA VAL A 218 -19.49 -6.89 -3.35
C VAL A 218 -20.23 -6.26 -4.53
N LEU A 219 -19.76 -5.12 -5.03
CA LEU A 219 -20.39 -4.39 -6.15
C LEU A 219 -20.35 -5.19 -7.46
N ALA A 220 -19.28 -5.94 -7.71
CA ALA A 220 -19.16 -6.82 -8.87
C ALA A 220 -20.27 -7.87 -8.94
N GLU A 221 -20.72 -8.42 -7.79
CA GLU A 221 -21.84 -9.38 -7.72
C GLU A 221 -23.19 -8.76 -8.15
N TYR A 222 -23.30 -7.43 -8.10
CA TYR A 222 -24.47 -6.67 -8.54
C TYR A 222 -24.28 -6.07 -9.95
N GLY A 223 -23.19 -6.41 -10.64
CA GLY A 223 -22.88 -5.90 -11.97
C GLY A 223 -22.41 -4.44 -11.99
N ILE A 224 -22.06 -3.88 -10.83
CA ILE A 224 -21.55 -2.52 -10.70
C ILE A 224 -20.02 -2.57 -10.84
N THR A 225 -19.51 -1.85 -11.84
CA THR A 225 -18.04 -1.70 -12.02
C THR A 225 -17.51 -0.76 -10.96
N ALA A 226 -16.50 -1.19 -10.20
CA ALA A 226 -15.94 -0.40 -9.13
C ALA A 226 -14.44 -0.61 -8.98
N ARG A 227 -13.73 0.47 -8.63
CA ARG A 227 -12.29 0.44 -8.32
C ARG A 227 -12.00 1.02 -6.96
N SER A 228 -11.01 0.46 -6.29
CA SER A 228 -10.62 0.87 -4.94
C SER A 228 -9.43 1.81 -4.95
N LEU A 229 -9.53 2.94 -4.25
CA LEU A 229 -8.41 3.86 -4.08
C LEU A 229 -7.30 3.19 -3.25
N THR A 230 -6.16 2.90 -3.91
CA THR A 230 -4.99 2.29 -3.25
C THR A 230 -4.39 3.24 -2.21
N GLY A 231 -4.15 2.74 -1.00
CA GLY A 231 -3.76 3.54 0.17
C GLY A 231 -4.91 4.28 0.87
N GLY A 232 -6.12 4.28 0.30
CA GLY A 232 -7.31 4.85 0.93
C GLY A 232 -7.25 6.35 1.22
N TYR A 233 -8.04 6.78 2.21
CA TYR A 233 -8.21 8.17 2.62
C TYR A 233 -6.90 8.77 3.16
N TYR A 234 -6.09 8.00 3.89
CA TYR A 234 -4.82 8.50 4.42
C TYR A 234 -3.91 9.02 3.31
N ARG A 235 -3.81 8.27 2.22
CA ARG A 235 -3.04 8.72 1.05
C ARG A 235 -3.63 10.00 0.43
N TYR A 236 -4.95 10.06 0.30
CA TYR A 236 -5.63 11.25 -0.20
C TYR A 236 -5.33 12.48 0.68
N GLU A 237 -5.42 12.31 2.00
CA GLU A 237 -5.18 13.34 2.99
C GLU A 237 -3.73 13.83 2.97
N TYR A 238 -2.74 12.94 2.92
CA TYR A 238 -1.33 13.32 2.83
C TYR A 238 -1.04 14.16 1.58
N ALA A 239 -1.63 13.81 0.45
CA ALA A 239 -1.50 14.61 -0.78
C ALA A 239 -2.20 15.97 -0.66
N ALA A 240 -3.35 16.04 0.01
CA ALA A 240 -4.05 17.30 0.26
C ALA A 240 -3.28 18.28 1.15
N THR A 241 -2.50 17.75 2.09
CA THR A 241 -1.66 18.59 2.96
C THR A 241 -0.42 19.16 2.26
N ASP A 242 0.02 18.57 1.14
CA ASP A 242 1.21 19.00 0.40
C ASP A 242 0.85 19.93 -0.78
N ASP A 243 -0.27 19.66 -1.47
CA ASP A 243 -0.77 20.42 -2.64
C ASP A 243 -2.09 21.14 -2.33
N GLY A 244 -2.01 22.33 -1.71
CA GLY A 244 -3.18 23.14 -1.32
C GLY A 244 -4.10 23.64 -2.45
N GLU A 245 -3.90 23.20 -3.70
CA GLU A 245 -4.68 23.61 -4.88
C GLU A 245 -5.33 22.45 -5.66
N ARG A 246 -5.01 21.17 -5.38
CA ARG A 246 -5.51 20.01 -6.17
C ARG A 246 -6.47 19.06 -5.45
N VAL A 247 -6.48 19.04 -4.12
CA VAL A 247 -7.19 18.00 -3.36
C VAL A 247 -8.03 18.65 -2.26
N GLU A 248 -9.36 18.50 -2.35
CA GLU A 248 -10.30 19.03 -1.37
C GLU A 248 -10.71 17.92 -0.39
N SER A 249 -10.30 18.03 0.88
CA SER A 249 -10.81 17.22 1.98
C SER A 249 -11.70 18.08 2.90
N VAL A 250 -12.70 17.46 3.51
CA VAL A 250 -13.43 18.07 4.62
C VAL A 250 -12.81 17.52 5.91
N PRO A 251 -12.06 18.34 6.68
CA PRO A 251 -11.41 17.89 7.91
C PRO A 251 -12.45 17.47 8.97
N ALA A 252 -11.99 16.70 9.96
CA ALA A 252 -12.78 16.38 11.14
C ALA A 252 -13.23 17.67 11.88
N GLU A 253 -14.43 17.66 12.44
CA GLU A 253 -15.00 18.77 13.23
C GLU A 253 -14.43 18.85 14.66
#